data_AF-A0A5C9B8C3-F1
#
_entry.id   AF-A0A5C9B8C3-F1
#
_cell.length_a   1.000
_cell.length_b   1.000
_cell.length_c   1.000
_cell.angle_alpha   90.00
_cell.angle_beta   90.00
_cell.angle_gamma   90.00
#
_symmetry.space_group_name_H-M   'P 1'
#
loop_
_entity.id
_entity.type
_entity.pdbx_description
1 polymer ?
#
loop_
_entity_poly.entity_id
_entity_poly.type
_entity_poly.pdbx_seq_one_letter_code
_entity_poly.pdbx_strand_id
1 'polypeptide(L)'
;MSNTITLPQTLIKRLEKISAGLRHTPESIVKQAVQDRLDYEEWKSKKIREGLADVKAGRVYGEDEFWAQLEKARNERKKAA
;
A
#
# COMPACT_ATOMS: atom_id res chain seq x y z
N MET A 1 -21.96 14.87 -2.81
CA MET A 1 -21.66 15.75 -1.66
C MET A 1 -20.30 16.38 -1.90
N SER A 2 -20.13 17.69 -1.68
CA SER A 2 -18.81 18.33 -1.70
C SER A 2 -18.25 18.39 -0.28
N ASN A 3 -17.06 17.84 -0.08
CA ASN A 3 -16.34 17.89 1.19
C ASN A 3 -15.13 18.82 1.05
N THR A 4 -14.95 19.74 1.99
CA THR A 4 -13.82 20.67 2.02
C THR A 4 -12.84 20.22 3.11
N ILE A 5 -11.55 20.17 2.77
CA ILE A 5 -10.47 19.90 3.73
C ILE A 5 -9.50 21.07 3.74
N THR A 6 -9.10 21.52 4.93
CA THR A 6 -8.09 22.57 5.08
C THR A 6 -6.71 21.94 5.05
N LEU A 7 -5.87 22.37 4.11
CA LEU A 7 -4.48 21.92 3.99
C LEU A 7 -3.53 23.05 4.41
N PRO A 8 -2.39 22.73 5.04
CA PRO A 8 -1.33 23.72 5.29
C PRO A 8 -0.85 24.34 3.97
N GLN A 9 -0.57 25.65 3.97
CA GLN A 9 -0.13 26.38 2.77
C GLN A 9 1.11 25.75 2.12
N THR A 10 2.01 25.20 2.92
CA THR A 10 3.22 24.51 2.45
C THR A 10 2.87 23.27 1.62
N LEU A 11 1.81 22.54 1.99
CA LEU A 11 1.34 21.36 1.27
C LEU A 11 0.64 21.76 -0.02
N ILE A 12 -0.18 22.82 -0.01
CA ILE A 12 -0.83 23.36 -1.21
C ILE A 12 0.21 23.73 -2.27
N LYS A 13 1.25 24.49 -1.90
CA LYS A 13 2.33 24.87 -2.83
C LYS A 13 3.04 23.67 -3.44
N ARG A 14 3.27 22.62 -2.64
CA ARG A 14 3.89 21.37 -3.13
C ARG A 14 2.97 20.62 -4.08
N LEU A 15 1.67 20.56 -3.77
CA LEU A 15 0.65 19.93 -4.60
C LEU A 15 0.56 20.61 -5.97
N GLU A 16 0.48 21.94 -6.01
CA GLU A 16 0.45 22.74 -7.26
C GLU A 16 1.69 22.52 -8.12
N LYS A 17 2.88 22.48 -7.49
CA LYS A 17 4.14 22.21 -8.20
C LYS A 17 4.14 20.83 -8.86
N ILE A 18 3.71 19.80 -8.12
CA ILE A 18 3.67 18.42 -8.63
C ILE A 18 2.61 18.29 -9.72
N SER A 19 1.43 18.87 -9.52
CA SER A 19 0.33 18.80 -10.49
C SER A 19 0.72 19.44 -11.83
N ALA A 20 1.42 20.57 -11.80
CA ALA A 20 1.94 21.23 -13.00
C ALA A 20 2.93 20.35 -13.77
N GLY A 21 3.81 19.63 -13.08
CA GLY A 21 4.79 18.73 -13.70
C GLY A 21 4.16 17.47 -14.31
N LEU A 22 3.06 16.96 -13.73
CA LEU A 22 2.42 15.72 -14.15
C LEU A 22 1.22 15.91 -15.09
N ARG A 23 0.88 17.15 -15.47
CA ARG A 23 -0.33 17.49 -16.25
C ARG A 23 -1.64 16.97 -15.62
N HIS A 24 -1.66 16.92 -14.29
CA HIS A 24 -2.84 16.55 -13.50
C HIS A 24 -3.35 17.77 -12.73
N THR A 25 -4.58 17.69 -12.21
CA THR A 25 -5.10 18.74 -11.32
C THR A 25 -4.70 18.43 -9.87
N PRO A 26 -4.51 19.45 -9.02
CA PRO A 26 -4.35 19.26 -7.57
C PRO A 26 -5.43 18.34 -6.98
N GLU A 27 -6.68 18.52 -7.43
CA GLU A 27 -7.81 17.74 -6.99
C GLU A 27 -7.70 16.25 -7.37
N SER A 28 -7.28 15.92 -8.60
CA SER A 28 -7.15 14.52 -9.01
C SER A 28 -6.06 13.81 -8.21
N ILE A 29 -4.96 14.51 -7.91
CA ILE A 29 -3.87 13.97 -7.07
C ILE A 29 -4.37 13.73 -5.64
N VAL A 30 -5.11 14.67 -5.05
CA VAL A 30 -5.67 14.49 -3.70
C VAL A 30 -6.66 13.32 -3.65
N LYS A 31 -7.54 13.21 -4.65
CA LYS A 31 -8.48 12.08 -4.77
C LYS A 31 -7.75 10.74 -4.81
N GLN A 32 -6.73 10.63 -5.66
CA GLN A 32 -5.92 9.42 -5.76
C GLN A 32 -5.22 9.12 -4.42
N ALA A 33 -4.58 10.12 -3.81
CA ALA A 33 -3.86 9.95 -2.55
C ALA A 33 -4.77 9.48 -1.40
N VAL A 34 -6.01 9.99 -1.34
CA VAL A 34 -7.01 9.53 -0.37
C VAL A 34 -7.41 8.09 -0.65
N GLN A 35 -7.69 7.75 -1.91
CA GLN A 35 -8.05 6.39 -2.30
C GLN A 35 -6.93 5.39 -1.97
N ASP A 36 -5.69 5.68 -2.40
CA ASP A 36 -4.53 4.83 -2.14
C ASP A 36 -4.31 4.61 -0.63
N ARG A 37 -4.56 5.65 0.17
CA ARG A 37 -4.43 5.57 1.62
C ARG A 37 -5.50 4.67 2.25
N LEU A 38 -6.74 4.77 1.78
CA LEU A 38 -7.83 3.92 2.25
C LEU A 38 -7.60 2.47 1.86
N ASP A 39 -7.29 2.21 0.59
CA ASP A 39 -7.01 0.87 0.07
C ASP A 39 -5.88 0.19 0.87
N TYR A 40 -4.81 0.94 1.16
CA TYR A 40 -3.70 0.44 1.97
C TYR A 40 -4.12 0.08 3.40
N GLU A 41 -4.86 0.96 4.08
CA GLU A 41 -5.27 0.71 5.48
C GLU A 41 -6.27 -0.44 5.59
N GLU A 42 -7.18 -0.58 4.62
CA GLU A 42 -8.10 -1.72 4.53
C GLU A 42 -7.35 -3.03 4.33
N TRP A 43 -6.45 -3.08 3.33
CA TRP A 43 -5.60 -4.22 3.07
C TRP A 43 -4.73 -4.58 4.30
N LYS A 44 -4.06 -3.59 4.89
CA LYS A 44 -3.17 -3.78 6.03
C LYS A 44 -3.93 -4.34 7.22
N SER A 45 -5.07 -3.74 7.56
CA SER A 45 -5.91 -4.20 8.67
C SER A 45 -6.40 -5.63 8.45
N LYS A 46 -6.80 -5.97 7.22
CA LYS A 46 -7.16 -7.33 6.84
C LYS A 46 -5.98 -8.29 7.01
N LYS A 47 -4.80 -7.96 6.48
CA LYS A 47 -3.62 -8.83 6.55
C LYS A 47 -3.12 -9.06 7.97
N ILE A 48 -3.15 -8.03 8.82
CA ILE A 48 -2.84 -8.18 10.24
C ILE A 48 -3.80 -9.17 10.90
N ARG A 49 -5.11 -9.04 10.64
CA ARG A 49 -6.12 -9.93 11.21
C ARG A 49 -5.93 -11.39 10.75
N GLU A 50 -5.68 -11.59 9.46
CA GLU A 50 -5.36 -12.91 8.89
C GLU A 50 -4.12 -13.51 9.56
N GLY A 51 -3.03 -12.76 9.64
CA GLY A 51 -1.79 -13.23 10.27
C GLY A 51 -1.96 -13.58 11.75
N LEU A 52 -2.70 -12.78 12.52
CA LEU A 52 -3.01 -13.10 13.92
C LEU A 52 -3.84 -14.38 14.06
N ALA A 53 -4.76 -14.63 13.13
CA ALA A 53 -5.55 -15.86 13.10
C ALA A 53 -4.69 -17.08 12.73
N ASP A 54 -3.73 -16.92 11.82
CA ASP A 54 -2.76 -17.96 11.45
C ASP A 54 -1.85 -18.33 12.63
N VAL A 55 -1.32 -17.33 13.34
CA VAL A 55 -0.56 -17.54 14.58
C VAL A 55 -1.38 -18.31 15.61
N LYS A 56 -2.63 -17.89 15.86
CA LYS A 56 -3.51 -18.55 16.82
C LYS A 56 -3.81 -20.01 16.43
N ALA A 57 -3.88 -20.30 15.14
CA ALA A 57 -4.13 -21.64 14.62
C ALA A 57 -2.85 -22.48 14.43
N GLY A 58 -1.68 -21.96 14.79
CA GLY A 58 -0.39 -22.65 14.60
C GLY A 58 0.05 -22.75 13.13
N ARG A 59 -0.57 -22.01 12.21
CA ARG A 59 -0.18 -21.92 10.80
C ARG A 59 0.98 -20.92 10.65
N VAL A 60 2.12 -21.26 11.23
CA VAL A 60 3.34 -20.44 11.20
C VAL A 60 4.47 -21.24 10.57
N TYR A 61 5.33 -20.54 9.85
CA TYR A 61 6.54 -21.11 9.30
C TYR A 61 7.70 -20.96 10.29
N GLY A 62 8.46 -22.04 10.48
CA GLY A 62 9.78 -21.94 11.12
C GLY A 62 10.77 -21.18 10.23
N GLU A 63 11.89 -20.75 10.80
CA GLU A 63 12.90 -19.96 10.07
C GLU A 63 13.42 -20.69 8.82
N ASP A 64 13.83 -21.96 8.96
CA ASP A 64 14.34 -22.76 7.84
C ASP A 64 13.28 -22.98 6.75
N GLU A 65 12.03 -23.23 7.16
CA GLU A 65 10.90 -23.42 6.24
C GLU A 65 10.58 -22.14 5.48
N PHE A 66 10.64 -20.99 6.14
CA PHE A 66 10.44 -19.69 5.52
C PHE A 66 11.48 -19.41 4.43
N TRP A 67 12.75 -19.67 4.70
CA TRP A 67 13.82 -19.48 3.71
C TRP A 67 13.70 -20.43 2.52
N ALA A 68 13.37 -21.70 2.77
CA ALA A 68 13.13 -22.67 1.70
C ALA A 68 11.98 -22.25 0.77
N GLN A 69 10.88 -21.74 1.32
CA GLN A 69 9.75 -21.24 0.53
C GLN A 69 10.12 -20.00 -0.29
N LEU A 70 10.88 -19.07 0.30
CA LEU A 70 11.36 -17.87 -0.41
C LEU A 70 12.26 -18.23 -1.60
N GLU A 71 13.19 -19.16 -1.40
CA GLU A 71 14.08 -19.62 -2.46
C GLU A 71 13.29 -20.29 -3.60
N LYS A 72 12.34 -21.16 -3.25
CA LYS A 72 11.44 -21.81 -4.22
C LYS A 72 10.68 -20.78 -5.05
N ALA A 73 10.02 -19.81 -4.40
CA ALA A 73 9.27 -18.76 -5.09
C ALA A 73 10.17 -17.90 -6.01
N ARG A 74 11.42 -17.64 -5.60
CA ARG A 74 12.39 -16.92 -6.43
C ARG A 74 12.76 -17.71 -7.68
N ASN A 75 12.97 -19.02 -7.55
CA ASN A 75 13.32 -19.89 -8.66
C ASN A 75 12.15 -20.06 -9.64
N GLU A 76 10.91 -20.13 -9.14
CA GLU A 76 9.70 -20.16 -9.99
C GLU A 76 9.54 -18.88 -10.81
N ARG A 77 9.75 -17.70 -10.20
CA ARG A 77 9.71 -16.42 -10.93
C ARG A 77 10.77 -16.32 -12.03
N LYS A 78 11.98 -16.85 -11.79
CA LYS A 78 13.05 -16.90 -12.80
C LYS A 78 12.74 -17.82 -13.98
N LYS A 79 11.94 -18.88 -13.78
CA LYS A 79 11.52 -19.79 -14.85
C LYS A 79 10.36 -19.23 -15.69
N ALA A 80 9.58 -18.31 -15.11
CA ALA A 80 8.43 -17.69 -15.75
C ALA A 80 8.76 -16.39 -16.51
N ALA A 81 10.01 -15.92 -16.45
CA ALA A 81 10.54 -14.75 -17.16
C ALA A 81 11.43 -15.20 -18.33
#